data_AF-A0A6J1WY26-F1
#
_entry.id   AF-A0A6J1WY26-F1
#
_cell.length_a   1.000
_cell.length_b   1.000
_cell.length_c   1.000
_cell.angle_alpha   90.00
_cell.angle_beta   90.00
_cell.angle_gamma   90.00
#
_symmetry.space_group_name_H-M   'P 1'
#
loop_
_entity.id
_entity.type
_entity.pdbx_description
1 polymer ?
#
loop_
_entity_poly.entity_id
_entity_poly.type
_entity_poly.pdbx_seq_one_letter_code
_entity_poly.pdbx_strand_id
1 'polypeptide(L)'
;MTTQVMNVPAKLEKVTEELQKASAKKDELISMKSLNERIITLKETDIPQLETRLKDIEQKISSLSQSSEELSNKLIEPEQKLQTAKLLQGEMPLLDRCNQDIKSISNMLETAQAQCADLGFNMTLEDANAKKIDLRQKISTLKARVKTSQRKLNAHTKKIQTMADKKNKLKEQCLNVQKKVQEIVNLQEKKKQIEADAEKFLEELKELQESIAPLEANLKEKEAAKNETVKKHRDIVDTKNNYIVKVVNEFDKVKTILSEIKQHKDRNIPREMEKIKEANDKLMEKQKQIMIDRDELTKKIDSLKDEIAKQEIYKRDLDDNLKLRKTQEEIGNCHKEEEKNNERMSGVNMDTLSEKESLITKQTKLFREKAQIEGSLSEQQDRLRQIKLEVKKLQNKDIERKYREKYYEFNVTKAMDKDIRDYSVALEKCLMEFHKEKMENINLIIREMWRKIYRGNDIDYIEIKTESSMTADSDRRKYDYRVVQCKNNVEIDMRGRCSAGQKVLACLIIRLALAETFSSRFGILALDEPTTNLDQENIRSLCSALGEIVQERMTQKNFMFIIITHDREFIESLGNIDKVSHYYEVSRNDEGKSRIKRIRFS
;
A
#
# COMPACT_ATOMS: atom_id res chain seq x y z
N MET A 1 145.59 6.08 -135.60
CA MET A 1 146.61 6.47 -134.60
C MET A 1 145.97 7.45 -133.63
N THR A 2 145.89 7.27 -132.32
CA THR A 2 146.16 6.15 -131.42
C THR A 2 145.70 6.69 -130.06
N THR A 3 145.15 5.83 -129.21
CA THR A 3 144.97 6.07 -127.75
C THR A 3 144.10 7.26 -127.34
N GLN A 4 142.82 6.95 -127.09
CA GLN A 4 141.94 7.46 -126.01
C GLN A 4 140.44 7.48 -126.39
N VAL A 5 140.10 6.80 -127.48
CA VAL A 5 138.81 6.10 -127.69
C VAL A 5 138.57 4.98 -126.64
N MET A 6 139.50 4.73 -125.71
CA MET A 6 139.34 3.82 -124.57
C MET A 6 138.82 4.47 -123.26
N ASN A 7 138.57 5.78 -123.23
CA ASN A 7 138.11 6.46 -122.01
C ASN A 7 136.66 6.97 -122.10
N VAL A 8 135.92 6.60 -123.14
CA VAL A 8 134.54 7.05 -123.37
C VAL A 8 133.52 6.33 -122.47
N PRO A 9 133.57 4.99 -122.27
CA PRO A 9 132.64 4.31 -121.36
C PRO A 9 132.93 4.60 -119.88
N ALA A 10 134.20 4.60 -119.47
CA ALA A 10 134.61 4.85 -118.08
C ALA A 10 134.39 6.32 -117.63
N LYS A 11 134.52 7.30 -118.55
CA LYS A 11 134.11 8.68 -118.27
C LYS A 11 132.58 8.83 -118.25
N LEU A 12 131.84 8.08 -119.08
CA LEU A 12 130.38 8.09 -119.01
C LEU A 12 129.88 7.51 -117.68
N GLU A 13 130.43 6.38 -117.22
CA GLU A 13 130.08 5.78 -115.93
C GLU A 13 130.37 6.71 -114.75
N LYS A 14 131.57 7.34 -114.71
CA LYS A 14 131.90 8.34 -113.68
C LYS A 14 130.97 9.54 -113.70
N VAL A 15 130.66 10.07 -114.89
CA VAL A 15 129.75 11.21 -115.03
C VAL A 15 128.31 10.81 -114.65
N THR A 16 127.88 9.57 -114.92
CA THR A 16 126.57 9.09 -114.47
C THR A 16 126.50 8.83 -112.97
N GLU A 17 127.56 8.32 -112.33
CA GLU A 17 127.63 8.20 -110.87
C GLU A 17 127.66 9.57 -110.19
N GLU A 18 128.41 10.54 -110.73
CA GLU A 18 128.42 11.92 -110.23
C GLU A 18 127.05 12.59 -110.42
N LEU A 19 126.36 12.34 -111.54
CA LEU A 19 125.00 12.84 -111.79
C LEU A 19 123.98 12.22 -110.83
N GLN A 20 124.06 10.92 -110.53
CA GLN A 20 123.18 10.27 -109.55
C GLN A 20 123.44 10.76 -108.12
N LYS A 21 124.71 10.94 -107.73
CA LYS A 21 125.04 11.54 -106.41
C LYS A 21 124.56 12.99 -106.31
N ALA A 22 124.66 13.76 -107.39
CA ALA A 22 124.17 15.13 -107.43
C ALA A 22 122.63 15.21 -107.44
N SER A 23 121.94 14.29 -108.12
CA SER A 23 120.47 14.24 -108.11
C SER A 23 119.94 13.81 -106.74
N ALA A 24 120.56 12.82 -106.10
CA ALA A 24 120.20 12.40 -104.74
C ALA A 24 120.35 13.55 -103.73
N LYS A 25 121.46 14.30 -103.79
CA LYS A 25 121.65 15.50 -102.95
C LYS A 25 120.63 16.61 -103.23
N LYS A 26 120.25 16.79 -104.50
CA LYS A 26 119.21 17.76 -104.88
C LYS A 26 117.85 17.35 -104.32
N ASP A 27 117.49 16.08 -104.39
CA ASP A 27 116.22 15.57 -103.87
C ASP A 27 116.18 15.63 -102.33
N GLU A 28 117.29 15.36 -101.65
CA GLU A 28 117.45 15.57 -100.19
C GLU A 28 117.24 17.05 -99.81
N LEU A 29 117.87 17.99 -100.54
CA LEU A 29 117.70 19.42 -100.30
C LEU A 29 116.26 19.92 -100.58
N ILE A 30 115.57 19.34 -101.55
CA ILE A 30 114.16 19.68 -101.84
C ILE A 30 113.25 19.19 -100.71
N SER A 31 113.50 17.99 -100.15
CA SER A 31 112.75 17.49 -98.99
C SER A 31 112.97 18.36 -97.73
N MET A 32 114.19 18.84 -97.51
CA MET A 32 114.54 19.76 -96.41
C MET A 32 113.85 21.12 -96.55
N LYS A 33 113.55 21.58 -97.77
CA LYS A 33 112.80 22.83 -98.00
C LYS A 33 111.37 22.73 -97.48
N SER A 34 110.69 21.61 -97.72
CA SER A 34 109.32 21.38 -97.21
C SER A 34 109.24 21.28 -95.68
N LEU A 35 110.30 20.72 -95.05
CA LEU A 35 110.41 20.68 -93.59
C LEU A 35 110.67 22.08 -93.01
N ASN A 36 111.50 22.88 -93.67
CA ASN A 36 111.78 24.24 -93.22
C ASN A 36 110.56 25.15 -93.36
N GLU A 37 109.79 25.03 -94.45
CA GLU A 37 108.49 25.72 -94.59
C GLU A 37 107.51 25.33 -93.48
N ARG A 38 107.47 24.05 -93.08
CA ARG A 38 106.61 23.57 -91.99
C ARG A 38 107.05 24.04 -90.59
N ILE A 39 108.36 24.17 -90.37
CA ILE A 39 108.90 24.74 -89.14
C ILE A 39 108.60 26.25 -89.07
N ILE A 40 108.68 26.96 -90.19
CA ILE A 40 108.34 28.38 -90.27
C ILE A 40 106.84 28.58 -89.98
N THR A 41 105.94 27.79 -90.57
CA THR A 41 104.50 27.88 -90.25
C THR A 41 104.22 27.56 -88.77
N LEU A 42 104.87 26.56 -88.20
CA LEU A 42 104.66 26.25 -86.78
C LEU A 42 105.17 27.37 -85.86
N LYS A 43 106.34 27.95 -86.17
CA LYS A 43 107.00 28.96 -85.32
C LYS A 43 106.39 30.35 -85.47
N GLU A 44 106.05 30.76 -86.69
CA GLU A 44 105.57 32.12 -86.98
C GLU A 44 104.04 32.24 -86.96
N THR A 45 103.29 31.17 -87.22
CA THR A 45 101.82 31.24 -87.27
C THR A 45 101.13 30.43 -86.17
N ASP A 46 101.39 29.13 -86.04
CA ASP A 46 100.54 28.27 -85.20
C ASP A 46 100.78 28.46 -83.70
N ILE A 47 102.04 28.51 -83.26
CA ILE A 47 102.39 28.73 -81.85
C ILE A 47 101.88 30.09 -81.34
N PRO A 48 102.15 31.24 -81.99
CA PRO A 48 101.65 32.52 -81.51
C PRO A 48 100.11 32.64 -81.57
N GLN A 49 99.45 31.99 -82.53
CA GLN A 49 97.98 31.91 -82.54
C GLN A 49 97.43 31.07 -81.37
N LEU A 50 98.10 29.99 -80.99
CA LEU A 50 97.71 29.21 -79.82
C LEU A 50 97.99 29.94 -78.51
N GLU A 51 99.11 30.65 -78.39
CA GLU A 51 99.45 31.47 -77.21
C GLU A 51 98.48 32.65 -77.02
N THR A 52 98.08 33.31 -78.11
CA THR A 52 97.06 34.37 -78.06
C THR A 52 95.70 33.80 -77.65
N ARG A 53 95.31 32.64 -78.19
CA ARG A 53 94.07 31.96 -77.82
C ARG A 53 94.06 31.48 -76.36
N LEU A 54 95.21 31.06 -75.83
CA LEU A 54 95.37 30.69 -74.42
C LEU A 54 95.19 31.91 -73.52
N LYS A 55 95.82 33.03 -73.85
CA LYS A 55 95.64 34.31 -73.13
C LYS A 55 94.19 34.80 -73.15
N ASP A 56 93.50 34.69 -74.28
CA ASP A 56 92.09 35.06 -74.39
C ASP A 56 91.19 34.17 -73.50
N ILE A 57 91.49 32.87 -73.43
CA ILE A 57 90.76 31.93 -72.56
C ILE A 57 91.05 32.22 -71.09
N GLU A 58 92.29 32.49 -70.71
CA GLU A 58 92.66 32.88 -69.34
C GLU A 58 91.99 34.18 -68.91
N GLN A 59 91.90 35.18 -69.80
CA GLN A 59 91.15 36.41 -69.56
C GLN A 59 89.65 36.16 -69.40
N LYS A 60 89.07 35.26 -70.21
CA LYS A 60 87.65 34.88 -70.05
C LYS A 60 87.41 34.18 -68.73
N ILE A 61 88.28 33.25 -68.32
CA ILE A 61 88.19 32.56 -67.04
C ILE A 61 88.29 33.56 -65.89
N SER A 62 89.24 34.50 -65.93
CA SER A 62 89.37 35.51 -64.87
C SER A 62 88.13 36.41 -64.78
N SER A 63 87.59 36.86 -65.92
CA SER A 63 86.36 37.67 -65.95
C SER A 63 85.13 36.91 -65.43
N LEU A 64 85.00 35.62 -65.77
CA LEU A 64 83.90 34.78 -65.30
C LEU A 64 84.01 34.49 -63.81
N SER A 65 85.21 34.21 -63.30
CA SER A 65 85.44 34.03 -61.86
C SER A 65 85.12 35.30 -61.06
N GLN A 66 85.54 36.47 -61.56
CA GLN A 66 85.17 37.75 -60.94
C GLN A 66 83.65 37.97 -60.95
N SER A 67 82.98 37.68 -62.07
CA SER A 67 81.51 37.81 -62.13
C SER A 67 80.79 36.84 -61.18
N SER A 68 81.34 35.64 -60.96
CA SER A 68 80.81 34.65 -60.03
C SER A 68 80.98 35.10 -58.57
N GLU A 69 82.13 35.67 -58.21
CA GLU A 69 82.34 36.25 -56.87
C GLU A 69 81.43 37.47 -56.64
N GLU A 70 81.26 38.35 -57.63
CA GLU A 70 80.32 39.47 -57.54
C GLU A 70 78.87 39.01 -57.35
N LEU A 71 78.43 37.98 -58.08
CA LEU A 71 77.09 37.41 -57.92
C LEU A 71 76.92 36.73 -56.55
N SER A 72 77.95 36.03 -56.07
CA SER A 72 77.94 35.44 -54.72
C SER A 72 77.83 36.52 -53.65
N ASN A 73 78.55 37.63 -53.77
CA ASN A 73 78.45 38.74 -52.83
C ASN A 73 77.09 39.44 -52.87
N LYS A 74 76.47 39.57 -54.06
CA LYS A 74 75.11 40.10 -54.21
C LYS A 74 74.03 39.19 -53.62
N LEU A 75 74.30 37.89 -53.44
CA LEU A 75 73.36 36.94 -52.86
C LEU A 75 73.27 37.03 -51.31
N ILE A 76 74.33 37.50 -50.66
CA ILE A 76 74.41 37.57 -49.19
C ILE A 76 73.33 38.51 -48.61
N GLU A 77 73.13 39.68 -49.20
CA GLU A 77 72.16 40.66 -48.73
C GLU A 77 70.69 40.15 -48.78
N PRO A 78 70.18 39.58 -49.89
CA PRO A 78 68.83 39.01 -49.92
C PRO A 78 68.68 37.80 -49.00
N GLU A 79 69.71 36.96 -48.81
CA GLU A 79 69.65 35.85 -47.84
C GLU A 79 69.54 36.36 -46.39
N GLN A 80 70.29 37.41 -46.03
CA GLN A 80 70.16 38.06 -44.73
C GLN A 80 68.78 38.69 -44.54
N LYS A 81 68.24 39.36 -45.56
CA LYS A 81 66.86 39.91 -45.54
C LYS A 81 65.80 38.81 -45.42
N LEU A 82 66.01 37.66 -46.04
CA LEU A 82 65.10 36.51 -45.90
C LEU A 82 65.14 35.93 -44.48
N GLN A 83 66.32 35.82 -43.87
CA GLN A 83 66.45 35.37 -42.49
C GLN A 83 65.78 36.32 -41.50
N THR A 84 65.97 37.63 -41.65
CA THR A 84 65.31 38.63 -40.78
C THR A 84 63.79 38.63 -40.99
N ALA A 85 63.31 38.49 -42.23
CA ALA A 85 61.88 38.37 -42.51
C ALA A 85 61.26 37.11 -41.87
N LYS A 86 61.97 35.96 -41.88
CA LYS A 86 61.51 34.73 -41.21
C LYS A 86 61.43 34.88 -39.69
N LEU A 87 62.36 35.63 -39.08
CA LEU A 87 62.29 35.95 -37.65
C LEU A 87 61.09 36.84 -37.33
N LEU A 88 60.88 37.91 -38.12
CA LEU A 88 59.74 38.83 -37.95
C LEU A 88 58.38 38.16 -38.21
N GLN A 89 58.31 37.19 -39.12
CA GLN A 89 57.09 36.44 -39.40
C GLN A 89 56.55 35.69 -38.16
N GLY A 90 57.43 35.25 -37.26
CA GLY A 90 57.04 34.63 -35.99
C GLY A 90 56.42 35.60 -34.98
N GLU A 91 56.80 36.89 -35.03
CA GLU A 91 56.31 37.94 -34.12
C GLU A 91 55.05 38.66 -34.65
N MET A 92 54.76 38.56 -35.94
CA MET A 92 53.61 39.19 -36.57
C MET A 92 52.23 38.80 -35.96
N PRO A 93 51.98 37.54 -35.57
CA PRO A 93 50.71 37.17 -34.93
C PRO A 93 50.51 37.83 -33.56
N LEU A 94 51.60 38.10 -32.83
CA LEU A 94 51.54 38.84 -31.55
C LEU A 94 51.20 40.30 -31.81
N LEU A 95 51.79 40.91 -32.84
CA LEU A 95 51.47 42.28 -33.24
C LEU A 95 50.00 42.43 -33.69
N ASP A 96 49.50 41.48 -34.48
CA ASP A 96 48.09 41.46 -34.91
C ASP A 96 47.14 41.32 -33.73
N ARG A 97 47.49 40.48 -32.75
CA ARG A 97 46.72 40.35 -31.50
C ARG A 97 46.73 41.66 -30.70
N CYS A 98 47.88 42.28 -30.51
CA CYS A 98 47.99 43.57 -29.84
C CYS A 98 47.18 44.67 -30.56
N ASN A 99 47.17 44.68 -31.90
CA ASN A 99 46.37 45.62 -32.69
C ASN A 99 44.86 45.36 -32.57
N GLN A 100 44.43 44.09 -32.50
CA GLN A 100 43.04 43.74 -32.22
C GLN A 100 42.63 44.16 -30.80
N ASP A 101 43.50 43.94 -29.81
CA ASP A 101 43.26 44.34 -28.43
C ASP A 101 43.14 45.87 -28.31
N ILE A 102 44.04 46.64 -28.95
CA ILE A 102 43.98 48.11 -29.03
C ILE A 102 42.66 48.55 -29.67
N LYS A 103 42.26 47.97 -30.82
CA LYS A 103 40.97 48.29 -31.45
C LYS A 103 39.78 47.99 -30.53
N SER A 104 39.81 46.87 -29.82
CA SER A 104 38.74 46.52 -28.88
C SER A 104 38.66 47.51 -27.72
N ILE A 105 39.82 47.92 -27.17
CA ILE A 105 39.91 48.86 -26.05
C ILE A 105 39.49 50.26 -26.50
N SER A 106 39.89 50.72 -27.69
CA SER A 106 39.43 51.99 -28.25
C SER A 106 37.92 52.01 -28.44
N ASN A 107 37.32 50.94 -28.96
CA ASN A 107 35.86 50.84 -29.10
C ASN A 107 35.14 50.81 -27.74
N MET A 108 35.73 50.14 -26.74
CA MET A 108 35.22 50.16 -25.36
C MET A 108 35.33 51.57 -24.75
N LEU A 109 36.37 52.33 -25.08
CA LEU A 109 36.55 53.70 -24.59
C LEU A 109 35.58 54.67 -25.25
N GLU A 110 35.34 54.55 -26.56
CA GLU A 110 34.31 55.33 -27.27
C GLU A 110 32.91 55.03 -26.75
N THR A 111 32.58 53.76 -26.53
CA THR A 111 31.27 53.39 -25.93
C THR A 111 31.13 53.88 -24.50
N ALA A 112 32.19 53.84 -23.69
CA ALA A 112 32.19 54.42 -22.35
C ALA A 112 32.05 55.96 -22.39
N GLN A 113 32.71 56.65 -23.34
CA GLN A 113 32.55 58.10 -23.54
C GLN A 113 31.13 58.45 -24.00
N ALA A 114 30.54 57.68 -24.91
CA ALA A 114 29.17 57.87 -25.35
C ALA A 114 28.15 57.64 -24.21
N GLN A 115 28.41 56.67 -23.32
CA GLN A 115 27.61 56.45 -22.11
C GLN A 115 27.78 57.56 -21.06
N CYS A 116 28.90 58.29 -21.08
CA CYS A 116 29.19 59.38 -20.16
C CYS A 116 28.79 60.78 -20.68
N ALA A 117 28.26 60.89 -21.91
CA ALA A 117 27.94 62.17 -22.54
C ALA A 117 26.83 62.97 -21.83
N ASP A 118 25.96 62.32 -21.06
CA ASP A 118 24.88 62.97 -20.29
C ASP A 118 25.36 63.64 -18.99
N LEU A 119 26.63 63.48 -18.60
CA LEU A 119 27.20 64.13 -17.41
C LEU A 119 28.16 65.24 -17.84
N GLY A 120 27.66 66.48 -17.82
CA GLY A 120 28.41 67.68 -18.19
C GLY A 120 29.82 67.72 -17.59
N PHE A 121 30.82 67.71 -18.46
CA PHE A 121 32.23 67.86 -18.14
C PHE A 121 32.51 69.31 -17.73
N ASN A 122 32.20 69.64 -16.49
CA ASN A 122 32.74 70.78 -15.73
C ASN A 122 32.32 70.65 -14.26
N MET A 123 32.63 69.52 -13.63
CA MET A 123 32.39 69.33 -12.21
C MET A 123 33.68 68.89 -11.54
N THR A 124 34.12 69.66 -10.55
CA THR A 124 35.32 69.33 -9.76
C THR A 124 35.09 68.05 -8.95
N LEU A 125 36.16 67.34 -8.60
CA LEU A 125 36.08 66.09 -7.83
C LEU A 125 35.34 66.28 -6.49
N GLU A 126 35.45 67.47 -5.89
CA GLU A 126 34.76 67.84 -4.65
C GLU A 126 33.25 68.01 -4.88
N ASP A 127 32.82 68.69 -5.94
CA ASP A 127 31.41 68.84 -6.29
C ASP A 127 30.75 67.49 -6.63
N ALA A 128 31.48 66.61 -7.30
CA ALA A 128 31.02 65.25 -7.59
C ALA A 128 30.85 64.42 -6.32
N ASN A 129 31.78 64.55 -5.35
CA ASN A 129 31.68 63.89 -4.06
C ASN A 129 30.54 64.47 -3.20
N ALA A 130 30.34 65.79 -3.22
CA ALA A 130 29.23 66.44 -2.51
C ALA A 130 27.87 65.97 -3.06
N LYS A 131 27.68 65.94 -4.39
CA LYS A 131 26.47 65.40 -5.03
C LYS A 131 26.27 63.91 -4.73
N LYS A 132 27.35 63.12 -4.67
CA LYS A 132 27.29 61.70 -4.30
C LYS A 132 26.83 61.51 -2.85
N ILE A 133 27.27 62.36 -1.93
CA ILE A 133 26.85 62.33 -0.52
C ILE A 133 25.37 62.73 -0.40
N ASP A 134 24.94 63.81 -1.06
CA ASP A 134 23.54 64.26 -1.09
C ASP A 134 22.60 63.20 -1.70
N LEU A 135 22.99 62.62 -2.83
CA LEU A 135 22.24 61.51 -3.44
C LEU A 135 22.19 60.28 -2.54
N ARG A 136 23.28 59.94 -1.83
CA ARG A 136 23.28 58.84 -0.85
C ARG A 136 22.34 59.12 0.32
N GLN A 137 22.27 60.36 0.82
CA GLN A 137 21.31 60.75 1.85
C GLN A 137 19.87 60.66 1.33
N LYS A 138 19.58 61.16 0.13
CA LYS A 138 18.26 61.04 -0.52
C LYS A 138 17.85 59.59 -0.75
N ILE A 139 18.78 58.72 -1.17
CA ILE A 139 18.52 57.29 -1.31
C ILE A 139 18.24 56.65 0.05
N SER A 140 18.96 57.04 1.11
CA SER A 140 18.73 56.53 2.47
C SER A 140 17.35 56.91 3.00
N THR A 141 16.94 58.18 2.83
CA THR A 141 15.62 58.66 3.26
C THR A 141 14.50 58.01 2.45
N LEU A 142 14.66 57.85 1.13
CA LEU A 142 13.72 57.11 0.29
C LEU A 142 13.61 55.64 0.70
N LYS A 143 14.74 54.95 0.96
CA LYS A 143 14.73 53.57 1.47
C LYS A 143 14.00 53.46 2.82
N ALA A 144 14.19 54.42 3.72
CA ALA A 144 13.45 54.46 4.98
C ALA A 144 11.94 54.67 4.77
N ARG A 145 11.55 55.52 3.80
CA ARG A 145 10.14 55.76 3.43
C ARG A 145 9.49 54.54 2.76
N VAL A 146 10.23 53.82 1.93
CA VAL A 146 9.79 52.55 1.34
C VAL A 146 9.61 51.49 2.44
N LYS A 147 10.56 51.38 3.38
CA LYS A 147 10.49 50.40 4.49
C LYS A 147 9.29 50.67 5.40
N THR A 148 8.99 51.93 5.71
CA THR A 148 7.81 52.32 6.49
C THR A 148 6.51 52.07 5.73
N SER A 149 6.47 52.37 4.43
CA SER A 149 5.31 52.07 3.58
C SER A 149 5.06 50.56 3.45
N GLN A 150 6.13 49.76 3.32
CA GLN A 150 6.04 48.30 3.29
C GLN A 150 5.52 47.73 4.62
N ARG A 151 5.93 48.29 5.76
CA ARG A 151 5.39 47.91 7.08
C ARG A 151 3.89 48.22 7.18
N LYS A 152 3.45 49.38 6.69
CA LYS A 152 2.02 49.75 6.64
C LYS A 152 1.25 48.80 5.72
N LEU A 153 1.77 48.51 4.52
CA LEU A 153 1.16 47.56 3.59
C LEU A 153 0.98 46.19 4.25
N ASN A 154 2.03 45.64 4.86
CA ASN A 154 1.96 44.35 5.55
C ASN A 154 0.95 44.36 6.71
N ALA A 155 0.82 45.46 7.44
CA ALA A 155 -0.18 45.61 8.49
C ALA A 155 -1.61 45.65 7.92
N HIS A 156 -1.83 46.34 6.80
CA HIS A 156 -3.12 46.35 6.10
C HIS A 156 -3.46 44.98 5.52
N THR A 157 -2.50 44.27 4.93
CA THR A 157 -2.69 42.89 4.44
C THR A 157 -3.09 41.95 5.57
N LYS A 158 -2.44 42.03 6.74
CA LYS A 158 -2.84 41.26 7.93
C LYS A 158 -4.27 41.61 8.38
N LYS A 159 -4.66 42.89 8.37
CA LYS A 159 -6.03 43.32 8.68
C LYS A 159 -7.04 42.76 7.68
N ILE A 160 -6.74 42.78 6.39
CA ILE A 160 -7.60 42.19 5.34
C ILE A 160 -7.77 40.70 5.56
N GLN A 161 -6.68 39.98 5.85
CA GLN A 161 -6.72 38.54 6.09
C GLN A 161 -7.56 38.19 7.33
N THR A 162 -7.37 38.90 8.44
CA THR A 162 -8.20 38.69 9.65
C THR A 162 -9.68 39.01 9.43
N MET A 163 -10.01 40.01 8.60
CA MET A 163 -11.39 40.33 8.23
C MET A 163 -11.99 39.28 7.28
N ALA A 164 -11.19 38.72 6.35
CA ALA A 164 -11.60 37.62 5.50
C ALA A 164 -11.88 36.34 6.33
N ASP A 165 -11.04 36.04 7.32
CA ASP A 165 -11.26 34.92 8.23
C ASP A 165 -12.55 35.10 9.05
N LYS A 166 -12.80 36.31 9.56
CA LYS A 166 -14.07 36.63 10.25
C LYS A 166 -15.28 36.48 9.32
N LYS A 167 -15.19 36.96 8.08
CA LYS A 167 -16.25 36.80 7.07
C LYS A 167 -16.52 35.33 6.78
N ASN A 168 -15.48 34.51 6.65
CA ASN A 168 -15.62 33.07 6.41
C ASN A 168 -16.27 32.35 7.60
N LYS A 169 -15.86 32.68 8.85
CA LYS A 169 -16.50 32.15 10.06
C LYS A 169 -17.99 32.52 10.14
N LEU A 170 -18.35 33.77 9.83
CA LEU A 170 -19.75 34.20 9.80
C LEU A 170 -20.55 33.50 8.70
N LYS A 171 -19.94 33.29 7.52
CA LYS A 171 -20.57 32.54 6.41
C LYS A 171 -20.81 31.07 6.80
N GLU A 172 -19.85 30.44 7.47
CA GLU A 172 -19.99 29.08 7.98
C GLU A 172 -21.10 28.97 9.04
N GLN A 173 -21.18 29.93 9.97
CA GLN A 173 -22.27 30.01 10.93
C GLN A 173 -23.63 30.17 10.24
N CYS A 174 -23.73 31.03 9.22
CA CYS A 174 -24.96 31.24 8.46
C CYS A 174 -25.40 29.96 7.72
N LEU A 175 -24.47 29.24 7.10
CA LEU A 175 -24.73 27.95 6.47
C LEU A 175 -25.17 26.89 7.49
N ASN A 176 -24.58 26.88 8.69
CA ASN A 176 -24.99 25.96 9.75
C ASN A 176 -26.41 26.26 10.25
N VAL A 177 -26.77 27.53 10.41
CA VAL A 177 -28.15 27.94 10.74
C VAL A 177 -29.11 27.52 9.63
N GLN A 178 -28.74 27.69 8.35
CA GLN A 178 -29.56 27.26 7.22
C GLN A 178 -29.80 25.74 7.23
N LYS A 179 -28.78 24.93 7.54
CA LYS A 179 -28.92 23.47 7.71
C LYS A 179 -29.88 23.13 8.85
N LYS A 180 -29.74 23.79 10.00
CA LYS A 180 -30.65 23.58 11.13
C LYS A 180 -32.10 23.93 10.79
N VAL A 181 -32.34 24.98 9.99
CA VAL A 181 -33.69 25.33 9.52
C VAL A 181 -34.24 24.24 8.60
N GLN A 182 -33.44 23.69 7.68
CA GLN A 182 -33.86 22.56 6.84
C GLN A 182 -34.17 21.30 7.66
N GLU A 183 -33.36 21.02 8.69
CA GLU A 183 -33.63 19.92 9.63
C GLU A 183 -34.96 20.11 10.37
N ILE A 184 -35.29 21.33 10.79
CA ILE A 184 -36.58 21.64 11.44
C ILE A 184 -37.75 21.35 10.50
N VAL A 185 -37.65 21.72 9.21
CA VAL A 185 -38.69 21.43 8.21
C VAL A 185 -38.86 19.92 8.03
N ASN A 186 -37.74 19.18 7.90
CA ASN A 186 -37.78 17.72 7.79
C ASN A 186 -38.38 17.05 9.05
N LEU A 187 -38.09 17.59 10.25
CA LEU A 187 -38.67 17.10 11.50
C LEU A 187 -40.17 17.40 11.58
N GLN A 188 -40.63 18.55 11.07
CA GLN A 188 -42.06 18.86 10.99
C GLN A 188 -42.80 17.94 10.02
N GLU A 189 -42.21 17.60 8.87
CA GLU A 189 -42.78 16.61 7.94
C GLU A 189 -42.86 15.22 8.57
N LYS A 190 -41.77 14.77 9.24
CA LYS A 190 -41.78 13.50 9.99
C LYS A 190 -42.84 13.48 11.08
N LYS A 191 -43.02 14.58 11.81
CA LYS A 191 -44.07 14.70 12.83
C LYS A 191 -45.45 14.51 12.21
N LYS A 192 -45.75 15.20 11.10
CA LYS A 192 -47.04 15.03 10.39
C LYS A 192 -47.25 13.60 9.91
N GLN A 193 -46.20 12.93 9.42
CA GLN A 193 -46.29 11.55 8.97
C GLN A 193 -46.61 10.60 10.14
N ILE A 194 -45.93 10.78 11.28
CA ILE A 194 -46.20 9.99 12.49
C ILE A 194 -47.62 10.24 13.03
N GLU A 195 -48.10 11.48 12.99
CA GLU A 195 -49.48 11.82 13.38
C GLU A 195 -50.51 11.11 12.47
N ALA A 196 -50.29 11.11 11.15
CA ALA A 196 -51.16 10.40 10.20
C ALA A 196 -51.12 8.87 10.38
N ASP A 197 -49.94 8.30 10.66
CA ASP A 197 -49.81 6.87 10.93
C ASP A 197 -50.48 6.50 12.27
N ALA A 198 -50.40 7.35 13.29
CA ALA A 198 -51.09 7.15 14.56
C ALA A 198 -52.62 7.16 14.40
N GLU A 199 -53.16 8.04 13.56
CA GLU A 199 -54.60 8.05 13.23
C GLU A 199 -55.03 6.75 12.55
N LYS A 200 -54.25 6.25 11.58
CA LYS A 200 -54.52 4.96 10.92
C LYS A 200 -54.47 3.78 11.90
N PHE A 201 -53.45 3.72 12.75
CA PHE A 201 -53.36 2.65 13.74
C PHE A 201 -54.48 2.70 14.78
N LEU A 202 -55.02 3.88 15.09
CA LEU A 202 -56.20 4.02 15.94
C LEU A 202 -57.48 3.52 15.24
N GLU A 203 -57.63 3.72 13.94
CA GLU A 203 -58.73 3.13 13.15
C GLU A 203 -58.60 1.61 13.08
N GLU A 204 -57.43 1.09 12.75
CA GLU A 204 -57.17 -0.37 12.72
C GLU A 204 -57.40 -1.02 14.11
N LEU A 205 -57.01 -0.35 15.19
CA LEU A 205 -57.28 -0.83 16.56
C LEU A 205 -58.77 -0.88 16.87
N LYS A 206 -59.57 0.10 16.40
CA LYS A 206 -61.02 0.09 16.57
C LYS A 206 -61.66 -1.05 15.78
N GLU A 207 -61.28 -1.25 14.52
CA GLU A 207 -61.77 -2.36 13.70
C GLU A 207 -61.43 -3.72 14.33
N LEU A 208 -60.21 -3.88 14.83
CA LEU A 208 -59.79 -5.09 15.54
C LEU A 208 -60.59 -5.28 16.84
N GLN A 209 -60.83 -4.23 17.62
CA GLN A 209 -61.66 -4.31 18.83
C GLN A 209 -63.11 -4.69 18.52
N GLU A 210 -63.70 -4.15 17.45
CA GLU A 210 -65.04 -4.52 17.00
C GLU A 210 -65.10 -5.99 16.52
N SER A 211 -64.00 -6.50 15.94
CA SER A 211 -63.90 -7.90 15.50
C SER A 211 -63.74 -8.93 16.63
N ILE A 212 -63.29 -8.51 17.82
CA ILE A 212 -63.13 -9.40 18.98
C ILE A 212 -64.49 -9.84 19.53
N ALA A 213 -65.49 -8.95 19.57
CA ALA A 213 -66.82 -9.26 20.09
C ALA A 213 -67.53 -10.46 19.40
N PRO A 214 -67.59 -10.56 18.05
CA PRO A 214 -68.17 -11.72 17.38
C PRO A 214 -67.30 -12.98 17.52
N LEU A 215 -65.98 -12.85 17.63
CA LEU A 215 -65.09 -13.99 17.86
C LEU A 215 -65.27 -14.57 19.27
N GLU A 216 -65.43 -13.74 20.29
CA GLU A 216 -65.75 -14.18 21.66
C GLU A 216 -67.13 -14.84 21.74
N ALA A 217 -68.11 -14.34 21.00
CA ALA A 217 -69.43 -14.96 20.90
C ALA A 217 -69.36 -16.35 20.26
N ASN A 218 -68.64 -16.49 19.14
CA ASN A 218 -68.40 -17.76 18.46
C ASN A 218 -67.63 -18.75 19.36
N LEU A 219 -66.63 -18.27 20.11
CA LEU A 219 -65.85 -19.10 21.03
C LEU A 219 -66.72 -19.62 22.18
N LYS A 220 -67.56 -18.77 22.78
CA LYS A 220 -68.53 -19.18 23.81
C LYS A 220 -69.53 -20.21 23.29
N GLU A 221 -70.03 -20.06 22.07
CA GLU A 221 -70.93 -21.03 21.45
C GLU A 221 -70.25 -22.39 21.26
N LYS A 222 -69.01 -22.40 20.75
CA LYS A 222 -68.24 -23.65 20.57
C LYS A 222 -67.84 -24.30 21.90
N GLU A 223 -67.50 -23.51 22.92
CA GLU A 223 -67.24 -24.01 24.27
C GLU A 223 -68.49 -24.63 24.91
N ALA A 224 -69.66 -24.00 24.75
CA ALA A 224 -70.93 -24.54 25.22
C ALA A 224 -71.25 -25.89 24.53
N ALA A 225 -71.11 -25.96 23.21
CA ALA A 225 -71.32 -27.19 22.44
C ALA A 225 -70.35 -28.32 22.85
N LYS A 226 -69.08 -27.99 23.08
CA LYS A 226 -68.06 -28.93 23.60
C LYS A 226 -68.42 -29.43 25.00
N ASN A 227 -68.82 -28.53 25.90
CA ASN A 227 -69.18 -28.91 27.27
C ASN A 227 -70.43 -29.80 27.31
N GLU A 228 -71.39 -29.57 26.41
CA GLU A 228 -72.58 -30.40 26.28
C GLU A 228 -72.24 -31.82 25.76
N THR A 229 -71.34 -31.93 24.77
CA THR A 229 -70.86 -33.23 24.28
C THR A 229 -70.02 -33.97 25.32
N VAL A 230 -69.17 -33.28 26.07
CA VAL A 230 -68.39 -33.87 27.17
C VAL A 230 -69.31 -34.38 28.29
N LYS A 231 -70.37 -33.65 28.65
CA LYS A 231 -71.39 -34.13 29.60
C LYS A 231 -72.08 -35.39 29.10
N LYS A 232 -72.59 -35.40 27.86
CA LYS A 232 -73.23 -36.59 27.26
C LYS A 232 -72.30 -37.80 27.28
N HIS A 233 -71.02 -37.63 26.94
CA HIS A 233 -70.05 -38.73 27.00
C HIS A 233 -69.74 -39.17 28.43
N ARG A 234 -69.63 -38.25 29.40
CA ARG A 234 -69.47 -38.61 30.81
C ARG A 234 -70.66 -39.41 31.33
N ASP A 235 -71.89 -39.00 31.03
CA ASP A 235 -73.09 -39.72 31.46
C ASP A 235 -73.15 -41.15 30.88
N ILE A 236 -72.72 -41.33 29.62
CA ILE A 236 -72.60 -42.65 28.99
C ILE A 236 -71.50 -43.50 29.65
N VAL A 237 -70.36 -42.87 30.00
CA VAL A 237 -69.26 -43.57 30.68
C VAL A 237 -69.67 -43.97 32.10
N ASP A 238 -70.36 -43.09 32.84
CA ASP A 238 -70.82 -43.35 34.20
C ASP A 238 -71.90 -44.44 34.24
N THR A 239 -72.82 -44.45 33.27
CA THR A 239 -73.79 -45.56 33.14
C THR A 239 -73.11 -46.90 32.83
N LYS A 240 -72.12 -46.92 31.94
CA LYS A 240 -71.32 -48.13 31.67
C LYS A 240 -70.47 -48.55 32.87
N ASN A 241 -69.85 -47.61 33.58
CA ASN A 241 -69.06 -47.90 34.78
C ASN A 241 -69.94 -48.43 35.90
N ASN A 242 -71.14 -47.86 36.12
CA ASN A 242 -72.11 -48.40 37.07
C ASN A 242 -72.55 -49.82 36.71
N TYR A 243 -72.67 -50.14 35.42
CA TYR A 243 -72.93 -51.50 34.97
C TYR A 243 -71.73 -52.43 35.25
N ILE A 244 -70.50 -51.98 34.97
CA ILE A 244 -69.27 -52.73 35.28
C ILE A 244 -69.16 -52.99 36.79
N VAL A 245 -69.40 -51.99 37.64
CA VAL A 245 -69.40 -52.14 39.10
C VAL A 245 -70.44 -53.17 39.56
N LYS A 246 -71.64 -53.19 38.96
CA LYS A 246 -72.62 -54.24 39.23
C LYS A 246 -72.11 -55.63 38.84
N VAL A 247 -71.50 -55.77 37.66
CA VAL A 247 -70.92 -57.04 37.20
C VAL A 247 -69.77 -57.49 38.09
N VAL A 248 -68.89 -56.57 38.52
CA VAL A 248 -67.79 -56.86 39.46
C VAL A 248 -68.34 -57.29 40.82
N ASN A 249 -69.36 -56.61 41.35
CA ASN A 249 -69.99 -57.00 42.61
C ASN A 249 -70.65 -58.40 42.52
N GLU A 250 -71.30 -58.74 41.41
CA GLU A 250 -71.83 -60.10 41.19
C GLU A 250 -70.70 -61.12 41.06
N PHE A 251 -69.60 -60.76 40.39
CA PHE A 251 -68.42 -61.62 40.28
C PHE A 251 -67.75 -61.85 41.63
N ASP A 252 -67.65 -60.83 42.47
CA ASP A 252 -67.12 -60.94 43.84
C ASP A 252 -68.03 -61.78 44.72
N LYS A 253 -69.37 -61.70 44.59
CA LYS A 253 -70.28 -62.64 45.25
C LYS A 253 -70.00 -64.08 44.82
N VAL A 254 -69.84 -64.34 43.52
CA VAL A 254 -69.50 -65.67 42.99
C VAL A 254 -68.12 -66.14 43.50
N LYS A 255 -67.14 -65.24 43.59
CA LYS A 255 -65.82 -65.52 44.15
C LYS A 255 -65.88 -65.81 45.64
N THR A 256 -66.77 -65.15 46.37
CA THR A 256 -67.03 -65.39 47.80
C THR A 256 -67.68 -66.76 48.00
N ILE A 257 -68.69 -67.10 47.18
CA ILE A 257 -69.29 -68.44 47.15
C ILE A 257 -68.25 -69.51 46.77
N LEU A 258 -67.37 -69.27 45.79
CA LEU A 258 -66.27 -70.16 45.44
C LEU A 258 -65.25 -70.30 46.58
N SER A 259 -64.99 -69.23 47.32
CA SER A 259 -64.13 -69.23 48.51
C SER A 259 -64.79 -69.97 49.68
N GLU A 260 -66.11 -69.86 49.85
CA GLU A 260 -66.90 -70.61 50.83
C GLU A 260 -66.98 -72.09 50.46
N ILE A 261 -67.14 -72.43 49.17
CA ILE A 261 -67.06 -73.80 48.68
C ILE A 261 -65.66 -74.38 48.86
N LYS A 262 -64.59 -73.62 48.57
CA LYS A 262 -63.20 -74.02 48.86
C LYS A 262 -62.98 -74.19 50.36
N GLN A 263 -63.43 -73.25 51.19
CA GLN A 263 -63.35 -73.37 52.65
C GLN A 263 -64.16 -74.56 53.17
N HIS A 264 -65.33 -74.87 52.59
CA HIS A 264 -66.09 -76.07 52.96
C HIS A 264 -65.37 -77.35 52.54
N LYS A 265 -64.74 -77.38 51.36
CA LYS A 265 -63.93 -78.51 50.90
C LYS A 265 -62.69 -78.73 51.78
N ASP A 266 -62.04 -77.64 52.20
CA ASP A 266 -60.80 -77.68 52.98
C ASP A 266 -61.05 -77.78 54.50
N ARG A 267 -62.22 -77.38 55.02
CA ARG A 267 -62.52 -77.41 56.47
C ARG A 267 -63.35 -78.62 56.92
N ASN A 268 -64.12 -79.29 56.05
CA ASN A 268 -65.03 -80.36 56.50
C ASN A 268 -64.44 -81.78 56.44
N ILE A 269 -63.20 -81.96 55.97
CA ILE A 269 -62.53 -83.27 55.94
C ILE A 269 -61.36 -83.36 56.95
N PRO A 270 -60.55 -82.31 57.18
CA PRO A 270 -59.44 -82.39 58.15
C PRO A 270 -59.85 -82.14 59.61
N ARG A 271 -60.75 -81.16 59.88
CA ARG A 271 -61.11 -80.77 61.27
C ARG A 271 -62.03 -81.74 61.99
N GLU A 272 -62.89 -82.47 61.28
CA GLU A 272 -63.68 -83.57 61.87
C GLU A 272 -62.78 -84.77 62.20
N MET A 273 -61.80 -85.09 61.35
CA MET A 273 -60.80 -86.14 61.63
C MET A 273 -59.87 -85.81 62.80
N GLU A 274 -59.46 -84.55 62.95
CA GLU A 274 -58.58 -84.11 64.04
C GLU A 274 -59.31 -84.04 65.39
N LYS A 275 -60.58 -83.60 65.40
CA LYS A 275 -61.41 -83.60 66.62
C LYS A 275 -61.79 -85.01 67.07
N ILE A 276 -62.03 -85.94 66.14
CA ILE A 276 -62.29 -87.35 66.48
C ILE A 276 -61.00 -88.03 66.97
N LYS A 277 -59.82 -87.73 66.39
CA LYS A 277 -58.54 -88.25 66.90
C LYS A 277 -58.18 -87.71 68.28
N GLU A 278 -58.25 -86.40 68.51
CA GLU A 278 -57.97 -85.82 69.83
C GLU A 278 -58.98 -86.25 70.91
N ALA A 279 -60.26 -86.44 70.55
CA ALA A 279 -61.26 -86.95 71.48
C ALA A 279 -61.01 -88.44 71.82
N ASN A 280 -60.57 -89.25 70.85
CA ASN A 280 -60.27 -90.67 71.06
C ASN A 280 -58.96 -90.89 71.83
N ASP A 281 -57.95 -90.04 71.62
CA ASP A 281 -56.69 -90.08 72.38
C ASP A 281 -56.89 -89.65 73.84
N LYS A 282 -57.68 -88.58 74.08
CA LYS A 282 -58.08 -88.16 75.44
C LYS A 282 -58.98 -89.18 76.14
N LEU A 283 -59.79 -89.94 75.41
CA LEU A 283 -60.60 -91.03 75.95
C LEU A 283 -59.76 -92.28 76.28
N MET A 284 -58.77 -92.63 75.45
CA MET A 284 -57.84 -93.73 75.76
C MET A 284 -56.92 -93.43 76.96
N GLU A 285 -56.47 -92.18 77.11
CA GLU A 285 -55.62 -91.78 78.23
C GLU A 285 -56.42 -91.72 79.55
N LYS A 286 -57.69 -91.27 79.50
CA LYS A 286 -58.62 -91.39 80.64
C LYS A 286 -58.99 -92.85 80.94
N GLN A 287 -59.12 -93.72 79.95
CA GLN A 287 -59.39 -95.14 80.17
C GLN A 287 -58.21 -95.86 80.82
N LYS A 288 -56.96 -95.51 80.45
CA LYS A 288 -55.75 -95.99 81.13
C LYS A 288 -55.63 -95.47 82.56
N GLN A 289 -55.94 -94.19 82.80
CA GLN A 289 -55.91 -93.63 84.15
C GLN A 289 -56.99 -94.25 85.05
N ILE A 290 -58.21 -94.46 84.55
CA ILE A 290 -59.30 -95.11 85.30
C ILE A 290 -59.00 -96.59 85.59
N MET A 291 -58.21 -97.27 84.74
CA MET A 291 -57.79 -98.66 84.97
C MET A 291 -56.69 -98.76 86.04
N ILE A 292 -55.75 -97.80 86.08
CA ILE A 292 -54.72 -97.70 87.13
C ILE A 292 -55.36 -97.30 88.46
N ASP A 293 -56.27 -96.31 88.45
CA ASP A 293 -56.98 -95.85 89.65
C ASP A 293 -57.92 -96.94 90.21
N ARG A 294 -58.53 -97.77 89.35
CA ARG A 294 -59.31 -98.96 89.78
C ARG A 294 -58.41 -99.97 90.48
N ASP A 295 -57.25 -100.29 89.94
CA ASP A 295 -56.34 -101.28 90.53
C ASP A 295 -55.67 -100.75 91.83
N GLU A 296 -55.46 -99.44 91.97
CA GLU A 296 -55.03 -98.81 93.22
C GLU A 296 -56.15 -98.75 94.28
N LEU A 297 -57.39 -98.45 93.89
CA LEU A 297 -58.55 -98.44 94.79
C LEU A 297 -58.90 -99.86 95.28
N THR A 298 -58.73 -100.88 94.44
CA THR A 298 -58.97 -102.28 94.86
C THR A 298 -57.91 -102.73 95.89
N LYS A 299 -56.65 -102.29 95.74
CA LYS A 299 -55.57 -102.52 96.73
C LYS A 299 -55.73 -101.73 98.03
N LYS A 300 -56.27 -100.49 97.96
CA LYS A 300 -56.59 -99.67 99.14
C LYS A 300 -57.79 -100.19 99.93
N ILE A 301 -58.77 -100.79 99.27
CA ILE A 301 -59.93 -101.40 99.93
C ILE A 301 -59.53 -102.68 100.68
N ASP A 302 -58.56 -103.43 100.18
CA ASP A 302 -58.02 -104.62 100.86
C ASP A 302 -57.09 -104.26 102.03
N SER A 303 -56.30 -103.19 101.94
CA SER A 303 -55.48 -102.71 103.08
C SER A 303 -56.32 -102.06 104.19
N LEU A 304 -57.40 -101.36 103.84
CA LEU A 304 -58.32 -100.73 104.82
C LEU A 304 -59.21 -101.76 105.56
N LYS A 305 -59.39 -102.97 105.02
CA LYS A 305 -60.06 -104.07 105.74
C LYS A 305 -59.16 -104.71 106.81
N ASP A 306 -57.83 -104.62 106.68
CA ASP A 306 -56.86 -105.15 107.64
C ASP A 306 -56.45 -104.14 108.72
N GLU A 307 -56.51 -102.82 108.44
CA GLU A 307 -56.22 -101.76 109.41
C GLU A 307 -57.39 -101.41 110.35
N ILE A 308 -58.64 -101.70 109.95
CA ILE A 308 -59.84 -101.49 110.80
C ILE A 308 -59.97 -102.57 111.91
N ALA A 309 -59.20 -103.66 111.83
CA ALA A 309 -59.25 -104.76 112.79
C ALA A 309 -58.24 -104.67 113.96
N LYS A 310 -57.32 -103.68 113.98
CA LYS A 310 -56.23 -103.63 114.97
C LYS A 310 -55.93 -102.23 115.53
N GLN A 311 -56.79 -101.78 116.44
CA GLN A 311 -56.44 -100.97 117.64
C GLN A 311 -57.04 -99.57 117.74
N GLU A 312 -58.35 -99.58 118.01
CA GLU A 312 -59.10 -98.68 118.91
C GLU A 312 -58.49 -98.49 120.33
N ILE A 313 -57.22 -98.78 120.60
CA ILE A 313 -56.63 -98.66 121.94
C ILE A 313 -55.19 -98.16 121.83
N TYR A 314 -54.99 -96.86 121.56
CA TYR A 314 -53.93 -96.00 122.15
C TYR A 314 -54.11 -94.54 121.69
N LYS A 315 -55.36 -94.09 121.88
CA LYS A 315 -55.74 -92.71 122.13
C LYS A 315 -54.67 -92.00 122.96
N ARG A 316 -54.38 -90.76 122.59
CA ARG A 316 -53.79 -89.71 123.45
C ARG A 316 -52.64 -90.20 124.32
N ASP A 317 -51.45 -89.84 123.91
CA ASP A 317 -50.55 -89.05 124.75
C ASP A 317 -49.25 -89.01 123.98
N LEU A 318 -48.68 -87.81 123.86
CA LEU A 318 -47.31 -87.57 123.45
C LEU A 318 -47.10 -87.58 121.92
N ASP A 319 -46.62 -86.52 121.29
CA ASP A 319 -46.20 -85.25 121.84
C ASP A 319 -45.74 -84.42 120.65
N ASP A 320 -46.16 -83.17 120.66
CA ASP A 320 -45.45 -81.92 120.43
C ASP A 320 -43.91 -81.86 120.15
N ASN A 321 -43.22 -82.93 119.74
CA ASN A 321 -41.75 -82.97 119.61
C ASN A 321 -41.19 -83.00 118.18
N LEU A 322 -42.00 -82.82 117.12
CA LEU A 322 -41.50 -82.82 115.73
C LEU A 322 -41.62 -81.48 114.98
N LYS A 323 -41.72 -80.38 115.72
CA LYS A 323 -41.47 -79.02 115.20
C LYS A 323 -39.98 -78.64 115.09
N LEU A 324 -39.02 -79.51 115.44
CA LEU A 324 -37.58 -79.17 115.52
C LEU A 324 -36.69 -79.72 114.37
N ARG A 325 -37.21 -80.49 113.39
CA ARG A 325 -36.35 -81.30 112.48
C ARG A 325 -36.39 -81.02 110.96
N LYS A 326 -37.08 -80.01 110.43
CA LYS A 326 -36.96 -79.69 108.98
C LYS A 326 -36.76 -78.22 108.59
N THR A 327 -36.60 -77.34 109.58
CA THR A 327 -35.81 -76.08 109.45
C THR A 327 -34.36 -76.31 108.97
N GLN A 328 -33.92 -77.56 108.77
CA GLN A 328 -32.67 -77.94 108.12
C GLN A 328 -32.76 -78.13 106.59
N GLU A 329 -33.95 -78.19 105.99
CA GLU A 329 -34.09 -78.39 104.52
C GLU A 329 -34.09 -77.04 103.75
N GLU A 330 -34.36 -75.93 104.45
CA GLU A 330 -34.29 -74.56 103.94
C GLU A 330 -32.84 -74.04 103.74
N ILE A 331 -31.82 -74.74 104.26
CA ILE A 331 -30.40 -74.33 104.18
C ILE A 331 -29.71 -74.84 102.89
N GLY A 332 -30.28 -75.85 102.19
CA GLY A 332 -29.64 -76.50 101.04
C GLY A 332 -29.84 -75.81 99.68
N ASN A 333 -30.92 -75.06 99.48
CA ASN A 333 -31.23 -74.46 98.17
C ASN A 333 -30.63 -73.06 97.98
N CYS A 334 -30.31 -72.34 99.06
CA CYS A 334 -29.66 -71.02 98.98
C CYS A 334 -28.18 -71.09 98.57
N HIS A 335 -27.48 -72.22 98.75
CA HIS A 335 -26.07 -72.36 98.37
C HIS A 335 -25.82 -72.66 96.87
N LYS A 336 -26.84 -73.09 96.11
CA LYS A 336 -26.69 -73.43 94.67
C LYS A 336 -26.87 -72.24 93.72
N GLU A 337 -27.44 -71.13 94.18
CA GLU A 337 -27.59 -69.90 93.39
C GLU A 337 -26.39 -68.95 93.56
N GLU A 338 -25.59 -69.12 94.62
CA GLU A 338 -24.40 -68.32 94.93
C GLU A 338 -23.20 -68.62 94.00
N GLU A 339 -23.07 -69.87 93.51
CA GLU A 339 -21.98 -70.28 92.62
C GLU A 339 -22.20 -69.86 91.15
N LYS A 340 -23.44 -69.68 90.67
CA LYS A 340 -23.72 -69.42 89.24
C LYS A 340 -23.61 -67.97 88.80
N ASN A 341 -23.71 -67.00 89.72
CA ASN A 341 -23.62 -65.57 89.37
C ASN A 341 -22.28 -64.92 89.72
N ASN A 342 -21.41 -65.60 90.47
CA ASN A 342 -20.05 -65.15 90.75
C ASN A 342 -19.07 -65.32 89.57
N GLU A 343 -19.48 -65.97 88.47
CA GLU A 343 -18.65 -66.12 87.25
C GLU A 343 -18.88 -65.05 86.17
N ARG A 344 -19.81 -64.10 86.35
CA ARG A 344 -20.08 -63.03 85.36
C ARG A 344 -19.70 -61.62 85.81
N MET A 345 -18.80 -61.52 86.78
CA MET A 345 -18.03 -60.30 87.06
C MET A 345 -16.54 -60.55 86.82
N SER A 346 -16.01 -60.16 85.65
CA SER A 346 -14.72 -59.45 85.52
C SER A 346 -14.50 -59.01 84.08
N GLY A 347 -14.13 -57.75 83.85
CA GLY A 347 -13.78 -57.26 82.52
C GLY A 347 -13.96 -55.75 82.36
N VAL A 348 -13.23 -54.96 83.15
CA VAL A 348 -12.92 -53.57 82.77
C VAL A 348 -11.94 -53.64 81.60
N ASN A 349 -12.31 -53.15 80.41
CA ASN A 349 -11.35 -52.83 79.36
C ASN A 349 -11.15 -51.30 79.29
N MET A 350 -9.90 -50.89 79.45
CA MET A 350 -9.38 -49.53 79.47
C MET A 350 -9.09 -48.98 78.05
N ASP A 351 -9.85 -49.41 77.03
CA ASP A 351 -9.65 -49.02 75.63
C ASP A 351 -10.73 -48.06 75.10
N THR A 352 -11.89 -47.94 75.76
CA THR A 352 -13.01 -47.10 75.28
C THR A 352 -12.86 -45.60 75.56
N LEU A 353 -11.78 -45.15 76.22
CA LEU A 353 -11.54 -43.72 76.48
C LEU A 353 -10.78 -43.01 75.35
N SER A 354 -9.82 -43.68 74.71
CA SER A 354 -8.99 -43.06 73.64
C SER A 354 -9.77 -42.84 72.34
N GLU A 355 -10.72 -43.73 72.04
CA GLU A 355 -11.61 -43.58 70.89
C GLU A 355 -12.59 -42.41 71.07
N LYS A 356 -13.08 -42.18 72.30
CA LYS A 356 -14.00 -41.08 72.61
C LYS A 356 -13.34 -39.71 72.48
N GLU A 357 -12.10 -39.54 72.95
CA GLU A 357 -11.36 -38.27 72.80
C GLU A 357 -11.03 -37.96 71.33
N SER A 358 -10.69 -38.97 70.54
CA SER A 358 -10.42 -38.81 69.10
C SER A 358 -11.67 -38.43 68.30
N LEU A 359 -12.84 -38.95 68.69
CA LEU A 359 -14.13 -38.63 68.09
C LEU A 359 -14.61 -37.25 68.49
N ILE A 360 -14.42 -36.83 69.75
CA ILE A 360 -14.76 -35.47 70.21
C ILE A 360 -13.89 -34.44 69.50
N THR A 361 -12.58 -34.67 69.34
CA THR A 361 -11.70 -33.75 68.59
C THR A 361 -12.08 -33.66 67.11
N LYS A 362 -12.46 -34.76 66.46
CA LYS A 362 -13.04 -34.74 65.10
C LYS A 362 -14.35 -33.96 65.05
N GLN A 363 -15.24 -34.18 66.02
CA GLN A 363 -16.50 -33.46 66.12
C GLN A 363 -16.29 -31.96 66.32
N THR A 364 -15.32 -31.55 67.16
CA THR A 364 -15.03 -30.12 67.39
C THR A 364 -14.39 -29.47 66.15
N LYS A 365 -13.54 -30.20 65.41
CA LYS A 365 -13.00 -29.73 64.12
C LYS A 365 -14.12 -29.53 63.09
N LEU A 366 -14.99 -30.51 62.91
CA LEU A 366 -16.14 -30.41 62.01
C LEU A 366 -17.08 -29.27 62.40
N PHE A 367 -17.26 -29.02 63.71
CA PHE A 367 -18.08 -27.90 64.18
C PHE A 367 -17.45 -26.53 63.88
N ARG A 368 -16.12 -26.42 64.00
CA ARG A 368 -15.38 -25.20 63.62
C ARG A 368 -15.43 -24.96 62.10
N GLU A 369 -15.25 -26.00 61.30
CA GLU A 369 -15.37 -25.92 59.84
C GLU A 369 -16.80 -25.54 59.44
N LYS A 370 -17.81 -26.14 60.07
CA LYS A 370 -19.22 -25.78 59.87
C LYS A 370 -19.47 -24.30 60.19
N ALA A 371 -19.00 -23.81 61.35
CA ALA A 371 -19.18 -22.41 61.73
C ALA A 371 -18.43 -21.44 60.79
N GLN A 372 -17.25 -21.82 60.30
CA GLN A 372 -16.48 -21.03 59.34
C GLN A 372 -17.15 -20.98 57.96
N ILE A 373 -17.71 -22.10 57.51
CA ILE A 373 -18.48 -22.18 56.26
C ILE A 373 -19.79 -21.40 56.41
N GLU A 374 -20.50 -21.51 57.53
CA GLU A 374 -21.73 -20.74 57.80
C GLU A 374 -21.46 -19.24 57.85
N GLY A 375 -20.36 -18.81 58.49
CA GLY A 375 -19.92 -17.42 58.47
C GLY A 375 -19.59 -16.91 57.07
N SER A 376 -18.84 -17.71 56.29
CA SER A 376 -18.51 -17.39 54.89
C SER A 376 -19.76 -17.34 54.01
N LEU A 377 -20.70 -18.26 54.21
CA LEU A 377 -21.99 -18.29 53.51
C LEU A 377 -22.81 -17.05 53.83
N SER A 378 -22.88 -16.65 55.11
CA SER A 378 -23.58 -15.43 55.53
C SER A 378 -22.97 -14.20 54.88
N GLU A 379 -21.64 -14.07 54.87
CA GLU A 379 -20.95 -12.94 54.24
C GLU A 379 -21.20 -12.89 52.72
N GLN A 380 -21.13 -14.03 52.04
CA GLN A 380 -21.46 -14.13 50.62
C GLN A 380 -22.93 -13.80 50.35
N GLN A 381 -23.85 -14.25 51.21
CA GLN A 381 -25.27 -13.92 51.10
C GLN A 381 -25.55 -12.43 51.34
N ASP A 382 -24.83 -11.79 52.25
CA ASP A 382 -24.92 -10.34 52.50
C ASP A 382 -24.34 -9.54 51.32
N ARG A 383 -23.20 -9.95 50.76
CA ARG A 383 -22.66 -9.36 49.51
C ARG A 383 -23.63 -9.53 48.35
N LEU A 384 -24.22 -10.70 48.19
CA LEU A 384 -25.19 -10.98 47.12
C LEU A 384 -26.47 -10.14 47.32
N ARG A 385 -26.90 -9.92 48.56
CA ARG A 385 -27.99 -8.98 48.90
C ARG A 385 -27.62 -7.54 48.55
N GLN A 386 -26.43 -7.07 48.92
CA GLN A 386 -25.95 -5.73 48.58
C GLN A 386 -25.89 -5.52 47.05
N ILE A 387 -25.29 -6.46 46.31
CA ILE A 387 -25.23 -6.42 44.84
C ILE A 387 -26.64 -6.42 44.24
N LYS A 388 -27.55 -7.27 44.72
CA LYS A 388 -28.96 -7.26 44.27
C LYS A 388 -29.68 -5.95 44.55
N LEU A 389 -29.41 -5.31 45.69
CA LEU A 389 -29.93 -3.99 46.05
C LEU A 389 -29.37 -2.90 45.13
N GLU A 390 -28.08 -2.95 44.81
CA GLU A 390 -27.44 -2.04 43.87
C GLU A 390 -27.96 -2.20 42.44
N VAL A 391 -28.14 -3.42 41.96
CA VAL A 391 -28.75 -3.70 40.65
C VAL A 391 -30.21 -3.22 40.59
N LYS A 392 -30.94 -3.27 41.72
CA LYS A 392 -32.32 -2.76 41.81
C LYS A 392 -32.44 -1.23 41.95
N LYS A 393 -31.34 -0.49 42.19
CA LYS A 393 -31.38 0.98 42.21
C LYS A 393 -31.93 1.48 40.86
N LEU A 394 -32.80 2.50 40.90
CA LEU A 394 -33.51 3.03 39.71
C LEU A 394 -32.58 3.45 38.56
N GLN A 395 -31.34 3.86 38.89
CA GLN A 395 -30.31 4.20 37.89
C GLN A 395 -29.84 3.00 37.06
N ASN A 396 -30.02 1.77 37.56
CA ASN A 396 -29.49 0.53 36.99
C ASN A 396 -30.53 -0.31 36.23
N LYS A 397 -31.83 0.01 36.31
CA LYS A 397 -32.89 -0.76 35.62
C LYS A 397 -32.69 -0.82 34.10
N ASP A 398 -32.21 0.27 33.50
CA ASP A 398 -31.98 0.37 32.06
C ASP A 398 -30.52 0.09 31.66
N ILE A 399 -29.64 -0.31 32.59
CA ILE A 399 -28.21 -0.51 32.28
C ILE A 399 -28.01 -1.60 31.25
N GLU A 400 -28.76 -2.70 31.34
CA GLU A 400 -28.61 -3.79 30.38
C GLU A 400 -29.05 -3.35 28.97
N ARG A 401 -30.14 -2.58 28.88
CA ARG A 401 -30.59 -1.98 27.62
C ARG A 401 -29.55 -1.00 27.07
N LYS A 402 -29.07 -0.07 27.89
CA LYS A 402 -28.05 0.93 27.51
C LYS A 402 -26.71 0.28 27.14
N TYR A 403 -26.32 -0.78 27.83
CA TYR A 403 -25.13 -1.57 27.49
C TYR A 403 -25.30 -2.22 26.12
N ARG A 404 -26.44 -2.88 25.85
CA ARG A 404 -26.72 -3.48 24.53
C ARG A 404 -26.72 -2.41 23.43
N GLU A 405 -27.40 -1.28 23.65
CA GLU A 405 -27.41 -0.15 22.72
C GLU A 405 -25.98 0.34 22.42
N LYS A 406 -25.17 0.60 23.46
CA LYS A 406 -23.78 1.05 23.31
C LYS A 406 -22.87 -0.01 22.71
N TYR A 407 -23.11 -1.28 23.00
CA TYR A 407 -22.38 -2.39 22.42
C TYR A 407 -22.66 -2.52 20.91
N TYR A 408 -23.93 -2.39 20.50
CA TYR A 408 -24.27 -2.36 19.08
C TYR A 408 -23.71 -1.11 18.40
N GLU A 409 -23.84 0.07 19.00
CA GLU A 409 -23.27 1.32 18.48
C GLU A 409 -21.75 1.22 18.31
N PHE A 410 -21.04 0.66 19.28
CA PHE A 410 -19.59 0.43 19.21
C PHE A 410 -19.22 -0.51 18.06
N ASN A 411 -19.89 -1.65 17.94
CA ASN A 411 -19.59 -2.62 16.88
C ASN A 411 -19.91 -2.07 15.48
N VAL A 412 -21.02 -1.35 15.34
CA VAL A 412 -21.38 -0.66 14.09
C VAL A 412 -20.35 0.41 13.77
N THR A 413 -19.97 1.26 14.74
CA THR A 413 -18.95 2.30 14.54
C THR A 413 -17.59 1.71 14.18
N LYS A 414 -17.21 0.60 14.80
CA LYS A 414 -15.97 -0.13 14.49
C LYS A 414 -15.99 -0.72 13.08
N ALA A 415 -17.13 -1.27 12.64
CA ALA A 415 -17.31 -1.73 11.27
C ALA A 415 -17.23 -0.56 10.27
N MET A 416 -17.89 0.57 10.57
CA MET A 416 -17.82 1.78 9.75
C MET A 416 -16.39 2.36 9.67
N ASP A 417 -15.63 2.38 10.76
CA ASP A 417 -14.23 2.82 10.76
C ASP A 417 -13.38 1.92 9.86
N LYS A 418 -13.60 0.60 9.91
CA LYS A 418 -12.93 -0.35 9.01
C LYS A 418 -13.30 -0.08 7.56
N ASP A 419 -14.59 0.06 7.25
CA ASP A 419 -15.05 0.32 5.88
C ASP A 419 -14.49 1.64 5.34
N ILE A 420 -14.45 2.71 6.15
CA ILE A 420 -13.85 3.99 5.77
C ILE A 420 -12.36 3.85 5.47
N ARG A 421 -11.62 3.08 6.29
CA ARG A 421 -10.20 2.80 6.04
C ARG A 421 -10.02 2.02 4.74
N ASP A 422 -10.80 0.98 4.54
CA ASP A 422 -10.75 0.14 3.34
C ASP A 422 -11.09 0.98 2.08
N TYR A 423 -12.11 1.85 2.14
CA TYR A 423 -12.43 2.79 1.06
C TYR A 423 -11.34 3.84 0.83
N SER A 424 -10.68 4.35 1.87
CA SER A 424 -9.56 5.28 1.72
C SER A 424 -8.40 4.64 0.98
N VAL A 425 -8.03 3.41 1.38
CA VAL A 425 -6.97 2.64 0.71
C VAL A 425 -7.34 2.30 -0.72
N ALA A 426 -8.59 1.87 -0.97
CA ALA A 426 -9.06 1.58 -2.32
C ALA A 426 -9.05 2.83 -3.22
N LEU A 427 -9.52 3.97 -2.70
CA LEU A 427 -9.52 5.25 -3.41
C LEU A 427 -8.09 5.69 -3.77
N GLU A 428 -7.15 5.59 -2.82
CA GLU A 428 -5.74 5.89 -3.08
C GLU A 428 -5.14 4.99 -4.15
N LYS A 429 -5.44 3.69 -4.10
CA LYS A 429 -5.00 2.74 -5.12
C LYS A 429 -5.54 3.09 -6.50
N CYS A 430 -6.85 3.34 -6.60
CA CYS A 430 -7.47 3.77 -7.85
C CYS A 430 -6.87 5.09 -8.37
N LEU A 431 -6.58 6.04 -7.49
CA LEU A 431 -5.96 7.31 -7.88
C LEU A 431 -4.53 7.12 -8.40
N MET A 432 -3.75 6.24 -7.77
CA MET A 432 -2.40 5.88 -8.24
C MET A 432 -2.44 5.22 -9.61
N GLU A 433 -3.32 4.22 -9.78
CA GLU A 433 -3.48 3.51 -11.04
C GLU A 433 -3.96 4.46 -12.15
N PHE A 434 -4.95 5.29 -11.86
CA PHE A 434 -5.44 6.31 -12.79
C PHE A 434 -4.33 7.29 -13.19
N HIS A 435 -3.57 7.82 -12.22
CA HIS A 435 -2.48 8.74 -12.53
C HIS A 435 -1.40 8.08 -13.40
N LYS A 436 -0.98 6.86 -13.05
CA LYS A 436 -0.02 6.08 -13.83
C LYS A 436 -0.50 5.83 -15.26
N GLU A 437 -1.73 5.33 -15.42
CA GLU A 437 -2.35 5.07 -16.72
C GLU A 437 -2.43 6.34 -17.56
N LYS A 438 -2.81 7.49 -16.96
CA LYS A 438 -2.88 8.76 -17.69
C LYS A 438 -1.50 9.27 -18.09
N MET A 439 -0.49 9.14 -17.24
CA MET A 439 0.88 9.52 -17.60
C MET A 439 1.46 8.63 -18.72
N GLU A 440 1.20 7.33 -18.69
CA GLU A 440 1.58 6.41 -19.76
C GLU A 440 0.90 6.80 -21.08
N ASN A 441 -0.41 7.07 -21.08
CA ASN A 441 -1.14 7.52 -22.27
C ASN A 441 -0.62 8.86 -22.80
N ILE A 442 -0.38 9.84 -21.93
CA ILE A 442 0.21 11.14 -22.31
C ILE A 442 1.58 10.94 -22.95
N ASN A 443 2.43 10.11 -22.36
CA ASN A 443 3.77 9.84 -22.87
C ASN A 443 3.75 9.09 -24.21
N LEU A 444 2.79 8.19 -24.43
CA LEU A 444 2.61 7.55 -25.73
C LEU A 444 2.30 8.58 -26.82
N ILE A 445 1.35 9.48 -26.58
CA ILE A 445 0.97 10.53 -27.54
C ILE A 445 2.13 11.50 -27.77
N ILE A 446 2.82 11.92 -26.70
CA ILE A 446 4.00 12.79 -26.81
C ILE A 446 5.07 12.15 -27.69
N ARG A 447 5.38 10.87 -27.48
CA ARG A 447 6.39 10.15 -28.28
C ARG A 447 5.99 10.07 -29.75
N GLU A 448 4.73 9.81 -30.02
CA GLU A 448 4.21 9.76 -31.40
C GLU A 448 4.26 11.13 -32.07
N MET A 449 3.71 12.16 -31.44
CA MET A 449 3.69 13.52 -31.98
C MET A 449 5.11 14.09 -32.15
N TRP A 450 6.02 13.81 -31.22
CA TRP A 450 7.42 14.23 -31.34
C TRP A 450 8.07 13.64 -32.59
N ARG A 451 7.93 12.34 -32.82
CA ARG A 451 8.49 11.67 -34.00
C ARG A 451 7.86 12.15 -35.31
N LYS A 452 6.59 12.54 -35.29
CA LYS A 452 5.91 13.08 -36.48
C LYS A 452 6.34 14.52 -36.80
N ILE A 453 6.50 15.37 -35.78
CA ILE A 453 6.69 16.81 -35.97
C ILE A 453 8.17 17.22 -35.99
N TYR A 454 8.99 16.66 -35.09
CA TYR A 454 10.39 17.04 -34.97
C TYR A 454 11.25 16.35 -36.03
N ARG A 455 11.99 17.13 -36.82
CA ARG A 455 12.88 16.62 -37.89
C ARG A 455 14.36 16.60 -37.53
N GLY A 456 14.72 16.96 -36.30
CA GLY A 456 16.12 16.93 -35.84
C GLY A 456 16.61 15.52 -35.45
N ASN A 457 17.88 15.24 -35.74
CA ASN A 457 18.54 13.95 -35.42
C ASN A 457 19.16 13.89 -34.01
N ASP A 458 18.89 14.88 -33.17
CA ASP A 458 19.49 15.04 -31.85
C ASP A 458 18.61 14.53 -30.71
N ILE A 459 17.30 14.33 -30.91
CA ILE A 459 16.36 13.83 -29.90
C ILE A 459 15.39 12.82 -30.53
N ASP A 460 15.37 11.59 -30.03
CA ASP A 460 14.51 10.52 -30.57
C ASP A 460 13.05 10.70 -30.13
N TYR A 461 12.86 11.03 -28.84
CA TYR A 461 11.57 11.36 -28.26
C TYR A 461 11.75 12.11 -26.94
N ILE A 462 10.68 12.77 -26.49
CA ILE A 462 10.59 13.36 -25.16
C ILE A 462 9.55 12.61 -24.32
N GLU A 463 9.68 12.70 -23.00
CA GLU A 463 8.78 12.04 -22.06
C GLU A 463 8.62 12.86 -20.77
N ILE A 464 7.45 12.81 -20.16
CA ILE A 464 7.22 13.34 -18.81
C ILE A 464 7.48 12.22 -17.80
N LYS A 465 8.51 12.38 -16.97
CA LYS A 465 8.75 11.50 -15.83
C LYS A 465 8.08 12.07 -14.59
N THR A 466 7.51 11.17 -13.80
CA THR A 466 6.86 11.50 -12.53
C THR A 466 7.61 10.84 -11.38
N GLU A 467 8.06 11.65 -10.44
CA GLU A 467 8.69 11.18 -9.21
C GLU A 467 7.71 11.41 -8.05
N SER A 468 7.36 10.33 -7.35
CA SER A 468 6.50 10.39 -6.17
C SER A 468 7.39 10.42 -4.92
N SER A 469 7.43 11.54 -4.19
CA SER A 469 8.06 11.57 -2.87
C SER A 469 7.02 11.21 -1.81
N MET A 470 7.20 10.07 -1.14
CA MET A 470 6.40 9.76 0.06
C MET A 470 7.04 10.45 1.25
N THR A 471 6.48 11.59 1.67
CA THR A 471 6.77 12.17 2.99
C THR A 471 5.80 11.54 3.99
N ALA A 472 6.35 10.77 4.94
CA ALA A 472 5.59 10.02 5.95
C ALA A 472 4.67 10.88 6.84
N ASP A 473 4.81 12.21 6.79
CA ASP A 473 4.12 13.17 7.65
C ASP A 473 3.01 13.98 6.95
N SER A 474 2.76 13.77 5.65
CA SER A 474 1.72 14.52 4.93
C SER A 474 0.66 13.61 4.32
N ASP A 475 -0.59 13.76 4.76
CA ASP A 475 -1.81 13.16 4.17
C ASP A 475 -2.00 13.47 2.67
N ARG A 476 -1.16 14.33 2.08
CA ARG A 476 -1.21 14.71 0.66
C ARG A 476 0.02 14.23 -0.08
N ARG A 477 -0.18 13.39 -1.10
CA ARG A 477 0.88 12.97 -2.01
C ARG A 477 1.37 14.14 -2.85
N LYS A 478 2.70 14.25 -2.97
CA LYS A 478 3.36 15.23 -3.83
C LYS A 478 3.97 14.49 -5.02
N TYR A 479 3.65 14.97 -6.22
CA TYR A 479 4.23 14.50 -7.47
C TYR A 479 5.12 15.60 -8.04
N ASP A 480 6.39 15.27 -8.26
CA ASP A 480 7.33 16.13 -8.95
C ASP A 480 7.46 15.64 -10.41
N TYR A 481 7.32 16.56 -11.36
CA TYR A 481 7.29 16.26 -12.80
C TYR A 481 8.52 16.85 -13.47
N ARG A 482 9.17 16.07 -14.34
CA ARG A 482 10.26 16.55 -15.19
C ARG A 482 10.11 16.05 -16.62
N VAL A 483 10.47 16.90 -17.57
CA VAL A 483 10.47 16.53 -19.00
C VAL A 483 11.88 16.10 -19.37
N VAL A 484 12.02 14.88 -19.85
CA VAL A 484 13.29 14.31 -20.29
C VAL A 484 13.29 14.13 -21.80
N GLN A 485 14.45 14.35 -22.41
CA GLN A 485 14.72 13.98 -23.80
C GLN A 485 15.53 12.67 -23.79
N CYS A 486 15.20 11.79 -24.71
CA CYS A 486 15.90 10.52 -24.88
C CYS A 486 16.64 10.50 -26.21
N LYS A 487 17.91 10.11 -26.18
CA LYS A 487 18.72 9.82 -27.37
C LYS A 487 19.51 8.54 -27.15
N ASN A 488 19.37 7.54 -28.02
CA ASN A 488 20.11 6.27 -27.90
C ASN A 488 20.01 5.63 -26.49
N ASN A 489 18.80 5.63 -25.90
CA ASN A 489 18.53 5.16 -24.53
C ASN A 489 19.20 5.96 -23.39
N VAL A 490 19.80 7.11 -23.68
CA VAL A 490 20.29 8.05 -22.66
C VAL A 490 19.21 9.09 -22.39
N GLU A 491 18.72 9.13 -21.16
CA GLU A 491 17.73 10.11 -20.69
C GLU A 491 18.43 11.35 -20.11
N ILE A 492 18.07 12.54 -20.60
CA ILE A 492 18.61 13.82 -20.13
C ILE A 492 17.46 14.76 -19.80
N ASP A 493 17.54 15.46 -18.67
CA ASP A 493 16.56 16.51 -18.33
C ASP A 493 16.66 17.68 -19.31
N MET A 494 15.55 18.02 -19.96
CA MET A 494 15.46 19.13 -20.92
C MET A 494 15.65 20.49 -20.27
N ARG A 495 15.36 20.63 -18.96
CA ARG A 495 15.44 21.91 -18.27
C ARG A 495 16.85 22.48 -18.34
N GLY A 496 16.99 23.62 -19.02
CA GLY A 496 18.26 24.32 -19.21
C GLY A 496 19.19 23.69 -20.26
N ARG A 497 18.74 22.65 -20.99
CA ARG A 497 19.56 21.91 -21.98
C ARG A 497 18.97 21.85 -23.39
N CYS A 498 17.77 22.37 -23.60
CA CYS A 498 17.12 22.43 -24.91
C CYS A 498 17.18 23.83 -25.55
N SER A 499 17.16 23.85 -26.89
CA SER A 499 17.12 25.07 -27.70
C SER A 499 15.78 25.81 -27.59
N ALA A 500 15.71 27.04 -28.08
CA ALA A 500 14.46 27.81 -28.06
C ALA A 500 13.35 27.14 -28.88
N GLY A 501 13.65 26.67 -30.10
CA GLY A 501 12.70 25.95 -30.95
C GLY A 501 12.24 24.63 -30.33
N GLN A 502 13.16 23.85 -29.75
CA GLN A 502 12.82 22.61 -29.05
C GLN A 502 11.89 22.85 -27.85
N LYS A 503 12.09 23.94 -27.11
CA LYS A 503 11.18 24.32 -26.00
C LYS A 503 9.78 24.63 -26.48
N VAL A 504 9.65 25.43 -27.54
CA VAL A 504 8.35 25.79 -28.10
C VAL A 504 7.63 24.54 -28.60
N LEU A 505 8.34 23.71 -29.37
CA LEU A 505 7.78 22.48 -29.92
C LEU A 505 7.37 21.47 -28.84
N ALA A 506 8.23 21.24 -27.83
CA ALA A 506 7.91 20.36 -26.71
C ALA A 506 6.68 20.83 -25.95
N CYS A 507 6.58 22.14 -25.66
CA CYS A 507 5.41 22.73 -25.02
C CYS A 507 4.14 22.53 -25.84
N LEU A 508 4.22 22.70 -27.17
CA LEU A 508 3.09 22.53 -28.07
C LEU A 508 2.58 21.09 -28.07
N ILE A 509 3.50 20.14 -28.23
CA ILE A 509 3.20 18.69 -28.23
C ILE A 509 2.62 18.26 -26.89
N ILE A 510 3.20 18.67 -25.77
CA ILE A 510 2.69 18.33 -24.44
C ILE A 510 1.26 18.87 -24.27
N ARG A 511 0.97 20.09 -24.72
CA ARG A 511 -0.38 20.66 -24.66
C ARG A 511 -1.37 19.90 -25.52
N LEU A 512 -0.97 19.47 -26.72
CA LEU A 512 -1.78 18.63 -27.60
C LEU A 512 -2.09 17.28 -26.93
N ALA A 513 -1.07 16.61 -26.37
CA ALA A 513 -1.23 15.33 -25.69
C ALA A 513 -2.12 15.41 -24.43
N LEU A 514 -1.98 16.50 -23.66
CA LEU A 514 -2.84 16.75 -22.50
C LEU A 514 -4.29 17.02 -22.91
N ALA A 515 -4.51 17.84 -23.94
CA ALA A 515 -5.85 18.06 -24.47
C ALA A 515 -6.45 16.73 -24.96
N GLU A 516 -5.71 15.96 -25.73
CA GLU A 516 -6.14 14.65 -26.21
C GLU A 516 -6.54 13.69 -25.07
N THR A 517 -5.73 13.62 -24.02
CA THR A 517 -5.96 12.68 -22.92
C THR A 517 -7.10 13.11 -22.00
N PHE A 518 -7.23 14.41 -21.70
CA PHE A 518 -8.17 14.92 -20.69
C PHE A 518 -9.45 15.52 -21.27
N SER A 519 -9.49 15.92 -22.54
CA SER A 519 -10.57 16.72 -23.12
C SER A 519 -11.50 15.93 -24.03
N SER A 520 -11.67 14.62 -23.78
CA SER A 520 -12.51 13.69 -24.57
C SER A 520 -13.95 14.14 -24.83
N ARG A 521 -14.50 15.08 -24.04
CA ARG A 521 -15.84 15.68 -24.23
C ARG A 521 -15.85 17.16 -24.61
N PHE A 522 -14.71 17.85 -24.56
CA PHE A 522 -14.59 19.29 -24.80
C PHE A 522 -13.44 19.54 -25.78
N GLY A 523 -13.77 19.66 -27.07
CA GLY A 523 -12.77 19.69 -28.14
C GLY A 523 -12.32 21.09 -28.53
N ILE A 524 -12.25 22.07 -27.63
CA ILE A 524 -11.74 23.41 -27.98
C ILE A 524 -10.25 23.48 -27.68
N LEU A 525 -9.44 23.73 -28.71
CA LEU A 525 -8.01 23.98 -28.56
C LEU A 525 -7.63 25.26 -29.31
N ALA A 526 -6.90 26.15 -28.64
CA ALA A 526 -6.41 27.40 -29.20
C ALA A 526 -4.88 27.46 -29.13
N LEU A 527 -4.24 27.72 -30.26
CA LEU A 527 -2.80 27.91 -30.41
C LEU A 527 -2.53 29.34 -30.88
N ASP A 528 -1.79 30.08 -30.07
CA ASP A 528 -1.37 31.45 -30.36
C ASP A 528 0.10 31.45 -30.75
N GLU A 529 0.38 31.85 -31.99
CA GLU A 529 1.68 31.87 -32.67
C GLU A 529 2.50 30.56 -32.52
N PRO A 530 1.97 29.41 -32.99
CA PRO A 530 2.62 28.12 -32.81
C PRO A 530 3.96 27.96 -33.57
N THR A 531 4.25 28.84 -34.52
CA THR A 531 5.47 28.83 -35.34
C THR A 531 6.66 29.59 -34.72
N THR A 532 6.48 30.19 -33.54
CA THR A 532 7.51 30.99 -32.87
C THR A 532 8.83 30.21 -32.69
N ASN A 533 9.95 30.74 -33.20
CA ASN A 533 11.29 30.14 -33.09
C ASN A 533 11.41 28.72 -33.70
N LEU A 534 10.51 28.32 -34.59
CA LEU A 534 10.63 27.08 -35.37
C LEU A 534 11.27 27.39 -36.73
N ASP A 535 12.03 26.43 -37.26
CA ASP A 535 12.53 26.47 -38.64
C ASP A 535 11.45 26.02 -39.63
N GLN A 536 11.65 26.31 -40.92
CA GLN A 536 10.66 25.99 -41.96
C GLN A 536 10.32 24.49 -42.03
N GLU A 537 11.28 23.60 -41.73
CA GLU A 537 11.06 22.16 -41.79
C GLU A 537 10.15 21.66 -40.66
N ASN A 538 10.38 22.13 -39.42
CA ASN A 538 9.50 21.81 -38.29
C ASN A 538 8.13 22.51 -38.45
N ILE A 539 8.06 23.71 -39.03
CA ILE A 539 6.79 24.39 -39.34
C ILE A 539 5.94 23.54 -40.31
N ARG A 540 6.52 23.05 -41.40
CA ARG A 540 5.82 22.18 -42.38
C ARG A 540 5.37 20.86 -41.74
N SER A 541 6.24 20.24 -40.94
CA SER A 541 5.92 18.99 -40.25
C SER A 541 4.80 19.18 -39.21
N LEU A 542 4.80 20.34 -38.52
CA LEU A 542 3.74 20.74 -37.61
C LEU A 542 2.41 20.95 -38.36
N CYS A 543 2.41 21.65 -39.51
CA CYS A 543 1.21 21.77 -40.36
C CYS A 543 0.62 20.41 -40.72
N SER A 544 1.46 19.47 -41.16
CA SER A 544 1.02 18.13 -41.56
C SER A 544 0.38 17.39 -40.38
N ALA A 545 1.04 17.39 -39.22
CA ALA A 545 0.52 16.72 -38.03
C ALA A 545 -0.78 17.36 -37.53
N LEU A 546 -0.88 18.69 -37.54
CA LEU A 546 -2.12 19.40 -37.20
C LEU A 546 -3.24 19.09 -38.19
N GLY A 547 -2.92 18.95 -39.48
CA GLY A 547 -3.87 18.53 -40.52
C GLY A 547 -4.44 17.14 -40.26
N GLU A 548 -3.59 16.17 -39.93
CA GLU A 548 -4.01 14.81 -39.53
C GLU A 548 -4.96 14.84 -38.31
N ILE A 549 -4.55 15.54 -37.24
CA ILE A 549 -5.36 15.68 -36.01
C ILE A 549 -6.74 16.27 -36.31
N VAL A 550 -6.79 17.31 -37.16
CA VAL A 550 -8.04 17.93 -37.58
C VAL A 550 -8.87 16.92 -38.37
N GLN A 551 -8.31 16.21 -39.35
CA GLN A 551 -9.04 15.23 -40.16
C GLN A 551 -9.64 14.09 -39.32
N GLU A 552 -8.88 13.54 -38.38
CA GLU A 552 -9.35 12.47 -37.48
C GLU A 552 -10.52 12.97 -36.59
N ARG A 553 -10.36 14.17 -36.02
CA ARG A 553 -11.32 14.73 -35.06
C ARG A 553 -12.50 15.44 -35.72
N MET A 554 -12.45 15.70 -37.02
CA MET A 554 -13.57 16.29 -37.76
C MET A 554 -14.82 15.40 -37.81
N THR A 555 -14.69 14.09 -37.56
CA THR A 555 -15.84 13.19 -37.40
C THR A 555 -16.59 13.40 -36.07
N GLN A 556 -15.93 14.02 -35.08
CA GLN A 556 -16.50 14.27 -33.76
C GLN A 556 -17.32 15.57 -33.77
N LYS A 557 -18.55 15.53 -33.23
CA LYS A 557 -19.50 16.66 -33.29
C LYS A 557 -19.06 17.93 -32.56
N ASN A 558 -18.08 17.85 -31.65
CA ASN A 558 -17.74 18.92 -30.68
C ASN A 558 -16.25 19.31 -30.69
N PHE A 559 -15.60 19.35 -31.86
CA PHE A 559 -14.20 19.79 -32.00
C PHE A 559 -14.09 21.17 -32.65
N MET A 560 -13.33 22.06 -32.02
CA MET A 560 -13.02 23.42 -32.48
C MET A 560 -11.52 23.67 -32.30
N PHE A 561 -10.83 23.97 -33.39
CA PHE A 561 -9.42 24.26 -33.36
C PHE A 561 -9.17 25.69 -33.86
N ILE A 562 -8.59 26.52 -33.00
CA ILE A 562 -8.33 27.94 -33.25
C ILE A 562 -6.83 28.12 -33.36
N ILE A 563 -6.38 28.71 -34.45
CA ILE A 563 -4.98 29.02 -34.69
C ILE A 563 -4.89 30.53 -34.93
N ILE A 564 -3.98 31.18 -34.22
CA ILE A 564 -3.61 32.58 -34.42
C ILE A 564 -2.15 32.58 -34.87
N THR A 565 -1.85 33.19 -36.01
CA THR A 565 -0.48 33.34 -36.50
C THR A 565 -0.36 34.54 -37.43
N HIS A 566 0.85 35.08 -37.57
CA HIS A 566 1.22 36.01 -38.63
C HIS A 566 2.03 35.35 -39.77
N ASP A 567 2.32 34.05 -39.67
CA ASP A 567 3.05 33.28 -40.68
C ASP A 567 2.14 32.93 -41.86
N ARG A 568 2.42 33.53 -43.02
CA ARG A 568 1.64 33.32 -44.24
C ARG A 568 1.84 31.93 -44.83
N GLU A 569 3.06 31.39 -44.80
CA GLU A 569 3.34 30.04 -45.34
C GLU A 569 2.60 28.98 -44.51
N PHE A 570 2.51 29.19 -43.19
CA PHE A 570 1.74 28.33 -42.29
C PHE A 570 0.23 28.39 -42.59
N ILE A 571 -0.32 29.59 -42.80
CA ILE A 571 -1.73 29.79 -43.16
C ILE A 571 -2.06 29.12 -44.50
N GLU A 572 -1.23 29.32 -45.53
CA GLU A 572 -1.41 28.71 -46.85
C GLU A 572 -1.33 27.18 -46.77
N SER A 573 -0.39 26.64 -46.00
CA SER A 573 -0.25 25.20 -45.78
C SER A 573 -1.48 24.59 -45.09
N LEU A 574 -2.07 25.30 -44.12
CA LEU A 574 -3.35 24.90 -43.50
C LEU A 574 -4.54 25.03 -44.44
N GLY A 575 -4.50 26.00 -45.36
CA GLY A 575 -5.52 26.18 -46.41
C GLY A 575 -5.65 24.99 -47.36
N ASN A 576 -4.55 24.24 -47.56
CA ASN A 576 -4.55 23.00 -48.35
C ASN A 576 -5.30 21.84 -47.67
N ILE A 577 -5.73 21.98 -46.41
CA ILE A 577 -6.60 21.01 -45.76
C ILE A 577 -8.01 21.23 -46.31
N ASP A 578 -8.50 20.29 -47.12
CA ASP A 578 -9.75 20.27 -47.94
C ASP A 578 -11.02 20.95 -47.37
N LYS A 579 -11.08 21.21 -46.06
CA LYS A 579 -12.26 21.73 -45.36
C LYS A 579 -12.09 23.13 -44.75
N VAL A 580 -10.92 23.76 -44.88
CA VAL A 580 -10.72 25.14 -44.43
C VAL A 580 -11.06 26.11 -45.57
N SER A 581 -12.25 26.73 -45.53
CA SER A 581 -12.72 27.61 -46.61
C SER A 581 -12.36 29.09 -46.41
N HIS A 582 -12.24 29.54 -45.16
CA HIS A 582 -12.02 30.94 -44.83
C HIS A 582 -11.12 31.08 -43.61
N TYR A 583 -10.38 32.17 -43.53
CA TYR A 583 -9.69 32.63 -42.33
C TYR A 583 -10.10 34.07 -41.98
N TYR A 584 -9.77 34.49 -40.76
CA TYR A 584 -10.03 35.84 -40.27
C TYR A 584 -8.71 36.60 -40.17
N GLU A 585 -8.59 37.69 -40.93
CA GLU A 585 -7.48 38.63 -40.83
C GLU A 585 -7.84 39.73 -39.84
N VAL A 586 -6.96 39.97 -38.86
CA VAL A 586 -7.09 41.06 -37.90
C VAL A 586 -6.08 42.15 -38.28
N SER A 587 -6.58 43.33 -38.67
CA SER A 587 -5.75 44.48 -39.07
C SER A 587 -6.14 45.73 -38.27
N ARG A 588 -5.30 46.77 -38.28
CA ARG A 588 -5.70 48.11 -37.79
C ARG A 588 -6.26 48.94 -38.93
N ASN A 589 -7.29 49.73 -38.66
CA ASN A 589 -7.79 50.74 -39.60
C ASN A 589 -7.00 52.06 -39.46
N ASP A 590 -7.30 53.04 -40.31
CA ASP A 590 -6.62 54.36 -40.32
C ASP A 590 -6.81 55.15 -39.01
N GLU A 591 -7.83 54.80 -38.20
CA GLU A 591 -8.08 55.35 -36.86
C GLU A 591 -7.34 54.60 -35.74
N GLY A 592 -6.53 53.59 -36.07
CA GLY A 592 -5.80 52.76 -35.10
C GLY A 592 -6.65 51.74 -34.33
N LYS A 593 -7.92 51.54 -34.70
CA LYS A 593 -8.82 50.53 -34.13
C LYS A 593 -8.67 49.18 -34.84
N SER A 594 -8.83 48.09 -34.10
CA SER A 594 -8.82 46.74 -34.66
C SER A 594 -10.04 46.49 -35.56
N ARG A 595 -9.81 45.94 -36.73
CA ARG A 595 -10.81 45.52 -37.72
C ARG A 595 -10.57 44.04 -38.04
N ILE A 596 -11.66 43.28 -38.14
CA ILE A 596 -11.61 41.86 -38.54
C ILE A 596 -12.21 41.75 -39.95
N LYS A 597 -11.51 41.08 -40.85
CA LYS A 597 -11.99 40.76 -42.20
C LYS A 597 -11.99 39.25 -42.40
N ARG A 598 -13.06 38.72 -42.98
CA ARG A 598 -13.12 37.31 -43.40
C ARG A 598 -12.59 37.19 -44.82
N ILE A 599 -11.58 36.36 -45.02
CA ILE A 599 -10.93 36.13 -46.32
C ILE A 599 -11.12 34.66 -46.70
N ARG A 600 -11.37 34.39 -47.98
CA ARG A 600 -11.50 33.03 -48.50
C ARG A 600 -10.13 32.52 -48.94
N PHE A 601 -9.79 31.28 -48.62
CA PHE A 601 -8.60 30.62 -49.18
C PHE A 601 -8.73 30.55 -50.71
N SER A 602 -7.65 30.86 -51.42
CA SER A 602 -7.59 30.91 -52.89
C SER A 602 -7.48 29.54 -53.51
#